data_AF-A0A7S4RG59-F1
#
_entry.id   AF-A0A7S4RG59-F1
#
_cell.length_a   1.000
_cell.length_b   1.000
_cell.length_c   1.000
_cell.angle_alpha   90.00
_cell.angle_beta   90.00
_cell.angle_gamma   90.00
#
_symmetry.space_group_name_H-M   'P 1'
#
loop_
_entity.id
_entity.type
_entity.pdbx_description
1 polymer ?
#
loop_
_entity_poly.entity_id
_entity_poly.type
_entity_poly.pdbx_seq_one_letter_code
_entity_poly.pdbx_strand_id
1 'polypeptide(L)'
;RFRSMVVLLSRGALEDPDFATALGCALGAEIPLVPVKVDGDFHYPDADFYQQLVSGRFFALDSDSALVNAKVSYERLLALAPVHVSLSAPMSVLKAEVERLCTRVKRIMLRNVGERLEPPPTGTELAALAVDEDLPMVSNEGLPGMEGSQLVPALPCQSFVQMPA
;
A
#
# COMPACT_ATOMS: atom_id res chain seq x y z
N ARG A 1 -21.19 1.60 7.56
CA ARG A 1 -20.34 1.54 8.77
C ARG A 1 -18.90 1.66 8.31
N PHE A 2 -18.20 2.73 8.68
CA PHE A 2 -16.78 2.87 8.36
C PHE A 2 -15.98 1.84 9.16
N ARG A 3 -15.06 1.15 8.49
CA ARG A 3 -14.16 0.19 9.11
C ARG A 3 -12.76 0.79 9.07
N SER A 4 -12.06 0.79 10.19
CA SER A 4 -10.64 1.14 10.27
C SER A 4 -9.92 -0.06 10.86
N MET A 5 -8.67 -0.27 10.45
CA MET A 5 -7.85 -1.37 10.96
C MET A 5 -6.77 -0.80 11.88
N VAL A 6 -6.72 -1.27 13.12
CA VAL A 6 -5.62 -1.00 14.03
C VAL A 6 -4.52 -2.00 13.72
N VAL A 7 -3.32 -1.49 13.42
CA VAL A 7 -2.17 -2.31 13.08
C VAL A 7 -1.21 -2.29 14.25
N LEU A 8 -1.05 -3.42 14.92
CA LEU A 8 -0.15 -3.55 16.05
C LEU A 8 1.27 -3.85 15.54
N LEU A 9 2.20 -2.96 15.85
CA LEU A 9 3.60 -3.06 15.47
C LEU A 9 4.40 -3.53 16.69
N SER A 10 4.81 -4.79 16.64
CA SER A 10 5.71 -5.43 17.59
C SER A 10 6.92 -6.01 16.86
N ARG A 11 7.97 -6.36 17.60
CA ARG A 11 9.12 -7.09 17.06
C ARG A 11 8.66 -8.35 16.32
N GLY A 12 9.13 -8.56 15.09
CA GLY A 12 8.76 -9.73 14.28
C GLY A 12 7.45 -9.57 13.48
N ALA A 13 6.68 -8.49 13.68
CA ALA A 13 5.38 -8.35 13.02
C ALA A 13 5.47 -8.20 11.50
N LEU A 14 6.55 -7.62 10.97
CA LEU A 14 6.72 -7.43 9.53
C LEU A 14 7.32 -8.67 8.86
N GLU A 15 7.88 -9.57 9.66
CA GLU A 15 8.43 -10.86 9.27
C GLU A 15 7.38 -11.97 9.24
N ASP A 16 6.10 -11.65 9.51
CA ASP A 16 4.98 -12.57 9.44
C ASP A 16 4.27 -12.48 8.06
N PRO A 17 4.20 -13.58 7.27
CA PRO A 17 3.52 -13.56 5.97
C PRO A 17 2.01 -13.27 6.07
N ASP A 18 1.38 -13.69 7.17
CA ASP A 18 -0.05 -13.44 7.39
C ASP A 18 -0.29 -11.95 7.63
N PHE A 19 0.65 -11.27 8.29
CA PHE A 19 0.62 -9.82 8.46
C PHE A 19 0.74 -9.09 7.11
N ALA A 20 1.69 -9.50 6.25
CA ALA A 20 1.85 -8.94 4.92
C ALA A 20 0.57 -9.06 4.08
N THR A 21 -0.05 -10.25 4.14
CA THR A 21 -1.28 -10.58 3.43
C THR A 21 -2.45 -9.74 3.94
N ALA A 22 -2.65 -9.68 5.26
CA ALA A 22 -3.71 -8.88 5.88
C ALA A 22 -3.56 -7.39 5.57
N LEU A 23 -2.33 -6.87 5.60
CA LEU A 23 -2.02 -5.48 5.26
C LEU A 23 -2.34 -5.19 3.79
N GLY A 24 -1.93 -6.07 2.87
CA GLY A 24 -2.23 -5.97 1.45
C GLY A 24 -3.73 -5.98 1.17
N CYS A 25 -4.48 -6.90 1.80
CA CYS A 25 -5.94 -6.94 1.70
C CYS A 25 -6.60 -5.66 2.22
N ALA A 26 -6.15 -5.13 3.36
CA ALA A 26 -6.69 -3.90 3.93
C ALA A 26 -6.44 -2.69 3.02
N LEU A 27 -5.24 -2.57 2.45
CA LEU A 27 -4.90 -1.50 1.52
C LEU A 27 -5.64 -1.63 0.19
N GLY A 28 -5.81 -2.84 -0.35
CA GLY A 28 -6.58 -3.09 -1.56
C GLY A 28 -8.07 -2.78 -1.40
N ALA A 29 -8.60 -2.92 -0.18
CA ALA A 29 -9.95 -2.53 0.18
C ALA A 29 -10.07 -1.06 0.64
N GLU A 30 -9.00 -0.26 0.51
CA GLU A 30 -8.92 1.14 0.95
C GLU A 30 -9.31 1.35 2.43
N ILE A 31 -9.05 0.35 3.27
CA ILE A 31 -9.35 0.41 4.69
C ILE A 31 -8.29 1.31 5.35
N PRO A 32 -8.70 2.36 6.08
CA PRO A 32 -7.76 3.23 6.74
C PRO A 32 -7.01 2.50 7.86
N LEU A 33 -5.69 2.61 7.82
CA LEU A 33 -4.78 1.95 8.77
C LEU A 33 -4.36 2.90 9.88
N VAL A 34 -4.32 2.39 11.11
CA VAL A 34 -3.80 3.10 12.28
C VAL A 34 -2.70 2.27 12.92
N PRO A 35 -1.42 2.54 12.58
CA PRO A 35 -0.30 1.83 13.19
C PRO A 35 -0.11 2.25 14.65
N VAL A 36 0.10 1.26 15.49
CA VAL A 36 0.31 1.38 16.94
C VAL A 36 1.56 0.59 17.29
N LYS A 37 2.60 1.28 17.72
CA LYS A 37 3.81 0.65 18.24
C LYS A 37 3.56 0.20 19.67
N VAL A 38 3.63 -1.12 19.87
CA VAL A 38 3.23 -1.80 21.12
C VAL A 38 4.43 -2.07 22.03
N ASP A 39 5.60 -2.29 21.45
CA ASP A 39 6.87 -2.46 22.15
C ASP A 39 7.88 -1.38 21.77
N GLY A 40 8.89 -1.16 22.63
CA GLY A 40 10.00 -0.25 22.32
C GLY A 40 10.90 -0.76 21.20
N ASP A 41 10.94 -2.09 21.05
CA ASP A 41 11.88 -2.83 20.22
C ASP A 41 11.44 -2.97 18.75
N PHE A 42 10.24 -2.49 18.39
CA PHE A 42 9.86 -2.43 16.98
C PHE A 42 10.74 -1.46 16.21
N HIS A 43 11.34 -1.95 15.14
CA HIS A 43 12.07 -1.18 14.15
C HIS A 43 11.45 -1.42 12.78
N TYR A 44 11.34 -0.37 11.97
CA TYR A 44 11.01 -0.56 10.58
C TYR A 44 12.15 -1.30 9.86
N PRO A 45 11.84 -2.10 8.84
CA PRO A 45 12.84 -2.91 8.16
C PRO A 45 13.80 -2.01 7.37
N ASP A 46 15.02 -2.47 7.23
CA ASP A 46 16.06 -1.83 6.44
C ASP A 46 15.96 -2.19 4.95
N ALA A 47 16.87 -1.64 4.15
CA ALA A 47 16.94 -1.92 2.72
C ALA A 47 17.19 -3.41 2.43
N ASP A 48 17.95 -4.09 3.29
CA ASP A 48 18.31 -5.50 3.12
C ASP A 48 17.07 -6.39 3.26
N PHE A 49 16.16 -6.08 4.20
CA PHE A 49 14.87 -6.74 4.29
C PHE A 49 14.08 -6.66 2.97
N TYR A 50 13.98 -5.46 2.37
CA TYR A 50 13.24 -5.30 1.11
C TYR A 50 13.90 -6.04 -0.06
N GLN A 51 15.24 -6.11 -0.10
CA GLN A 51 15.94 -6.92 -1.10
C GLN A 51 15.63 -8.40 -0.91
N GLN A 52 15.65 -8.89 0.34
CA GLN A 52 15.32 -10.28 0.66
C GLN A 52 13.85 -10.60 0.34
N LEU A 53 12.94 -9.68 0.61
CA LEU A 53 11.52 -9.77 0.26
C LEU A 53 11.34 -9.94 -1.26
N VAL A 54 11.91 -9.04 -2.06
CA VAL A 54 11.80 -9.09 -3.53
C VAL A 54 12.48 -10.33 -4.12
N SER A 55 13.53 -10.84 -3.47
CA SER A 55 14.19 -12.08 -3.89
C SER A 55 13.43 -13.36 -3.56
N GLY A 56 12.25 -13.28 -2.91
CA GLY A 56 11.45 -14.43 -2.50
C GLY A 56 12.07 -15.25 -1.36
N ARG A 57 13.06 -14.71 -0.65
CA ARG A 57 13.76 -15.42 0.45
C ARG A 57 13.05 -15.31 1.78
N PHE A 58 12.25 -14.28 1.97
CA PHE A 58 11.62 -13.96 3.25
C PHE A 58 10.29 -14.69 3.44
N PHE A 59 9.50 -14.79 2.35
CA PHE A 59 8.25 -15.49 2.33
C PHE A 59 8.20 -16.38 1.09
N ALA A 60 7.72 -17.61 1.25
CA ALA A 60 7.22 -18.41 0.14
C ALA A 60 5.87 -17.82 -0.32
N LEU A 61 5.88 -16.57 -0.80
CA LEU A 61 4.73 -15.99 -1.47
C LEU A 61 4.71 -16.56 -2.88
N ASP A 62 3.62 -17.23 -3.23
CA ASP A 62 3.51 -18.03 -4.47
C ASP A 62 3.54 -17.20 -5.77
N SER A 63 3.59 -15.86 -5.69
CA SER A 63 3.58 -14.99 -6.86
C SER A 63 4.41 -13.72 -6.69
N ASP A 64 5.08 -13.31 -7.77
CA ASP A 64 5.81 -12.04 -7.87
C ASP A 64 4.92 -10.83 -7.56
N SER A 65 3.64 -10.90 -7.92
CA SER A 65 2.66 -9.85 -7.62
C SER A 65 2.40 -9.73 -6.12
N ALA A 66 2.39 -10.82 -5.37
CA ALA A 66 2.27 -10.78 -3.92
C ALA A 66 3.51 -10.15 -3.25
N LEU A 67 4.71 -10.41 -3.76
CA LEU A 67 5.95 -9.78 -3.28
C LEU A 67 5.94 -8.25 -3.50
N VAL A 68 5.55 -7.82 -4.71
CA VAL A 68 5.41 -6.39 -5.02
C VAL A 68 4.34 -5.73 -4.15
N ASN A 69 3.20 -6.39 -3.96
CA ASN A 69 2.12 -5.88 -3.12
C ASN A 69 2.54 -5.77 -1.66
N ALA A 70 3.27 -6.77 -1.12
CA ALA A 70 3.80 -6.72 0.24
C ALA A 70 4.77 -5.55 0.42
N LYS A 71 5.70 -5.36 -0.51
CA LYS A 71 6.64 -4.21 -0.51
C LYS A 71 5.89 -2.88 -0.48
N VAL A 72 4.97 -2.66 -1.42
CA VAL A 72 4.16 -1.43 -1.49
C VAL A 72 3.35 -1.22 -0.21
N SER A 73 2.86 -2.31 0.38
CA SER A 73 2.08 -2.28 1.62
C SER A 73 2.92 -1.79 2.81
N TYR A 74 4.14 -2.29 2.96
CA TYR A 74 5.07 -1.84 3.99
C TYR A 74 5.54 -0.40 3.78
N GLU A 75 5.83 0.01 2.54
CA GLU A 75 6.18 1.40 2.21
C GLU A 75 5.03 2.36 2.59
N ARG A 76 3.78 1.99 2.30
CA ARG A 76 2.60 2.75 2.73
C ARG A 76 2.45 2.80 4.25
N LEU A 77 2.71 1.68 4.92
CA LEU A 77 2.68 1.61 6.39
C LEU A 77 3.77 2.49 7.03
N LEU A 78 4.95 2.57 6.42
CA LEU A 78 6.06 3.44 6.86
C LEU A 78 5.71 4.92 6.73
N ALA A 79 4.98 5.31 5.68
CA ALA A 79 4.51 6.69 5.51
C ALA A 79 3.53 7.13 6.63
N LEU A 80 2.96 6.19 7.39
CA LEU A 80 2.07 6.48 8.51
C LEU A 80 2.86 6.55 9.83
N ALA A 81 2.88 7.73 10.46
CA ALA A 81 3.52 7.89 11.77
C ALA A 81 2.84 7.00 12.84
N PRO A 82 3.52 6.02 13.46
CA PRO A 82 2.90 5.14 14.45
C PRO A 82 2.58 5.86 15.75
N VAL A 83 1.46 5.50 16.38
CA VAL A 83 1.15 5.93 17.75
C VAL A 83 1.90 5.01 18.71
N HIS A 84 2.69 5.58 19.61
CA HIS A 84 3.39 4.79 20.62
C HIS A 84 2.47 4.56 21.81
N VAL A 85 2.36 3.31 22.25
CA VAL A 85 1.61 2.95 23.46
C VAL A 85 2.58 2.27 24.42
N SER A 86 2.77 2.84 25.60
CA SER A 86 3.65 2.26 26.61
C SER A 86 2.83 1.36 27.54
N LEU A 87 2.93 0.05 27.34
CA LEU A 87 2.19 -0.92 28.16
C LEU A 87 2.56 -0.91 29.65
N SER A 88 3.76 -0.42 29.99
CA SER A 88 4.21 -0.24 31.37
C SER A 88 3.77 1.10 31.99
N ALA A 89 3.12 1.98 31.22
CA ALA A 89 2.72 3.28 31.72
C ALA A 89 1.54 3.18 32.71
N PRO A 90 1.41 4.15 33.62
CA PRO A 90 0.23 4.23 34.49
C PRO A 90 -1.06 4.26 33.68
N MET A 91 -2.14 3.69 34.24
CA MET A 91 -3.46 3.62 33.58
C MET A 91 -3.98 4.99 33.09
N SER A 92 -3.64 6.09 33.78
CA SER A 92 -3.97 7.45 33.35
C SER A 92 -3.30 7.84 32.02
N VAL A 93 -2.04 7.44 31.83
CA VAL A 93 -1.28 7.67 30.59
C VAL A 93 -1.84 6.80 29.46
N LEU A 94 -2.09 5.52 29.73
CA LEU A 94 -2.71 4.61 28.76
C LEU A 94 -4.08 5.12 28.27
N LYS A 95 -4.92 5.63 29.17
CA LYS A 95 -6.20 6.24 28.80
C LYS A 95 -6.01 7.44 27.85
N ALA A 96 -5.06 8.32 28.15
CA ALA A 96 -4.76 9.47 27.29
C ALA A 96 -4.20 9.03 25.92
N GLU A 97 -3.39 7.97 25.86
CA GLU A 97 -2.88 7.40 24.61
C GLU A 97 -4.02 6.78 23.76
N VAL A 98 -4.93 6.03 24.39
CA VAL A 98 -6.11 5.48 23.73
C VAL A 98 -7.05 6.58 23.23
N GLU A 99 -7.22 7.67 23.99
CA GLU A 99 -8.02 8.81 23.57
C GLU A 99 -7.40 9.55 22.36
N ARG A 100 -6.08 9.70 22.34
CA ARG A 100 -5.34 10.21 21.17
C ARG A 100 -5.53 9.30 19.95
N LEU A 101 -5.49 7.98 20.14
CA LEU A 101 -5.72 7.00 19.09
C LEU A 101 -7.15 7.10 18.54
N CYS A 102 -8.15 7.14 19.42
CA CYS A 102 -9.55 7.35 19.05
C CYS A 102 -9.74 8.65 18.24
N THR A 103 -9.11 9.73 18.68
CA THR A 103 -9.16 11.04 17.99
C THR A 103 -8.55 10.95 16.59
N ARG A 104 -7.43 10.25 16.46
CA ARG A 104 -6.77 10.04 15.16
C ARG A 104 -7.62 9.18 14.23
N VAL A 105 -8.19 8.08 14.72
CA VAL A 105 -9.14 7.22 13.97
C VAL A 105 -10.31 8.08 13.46
N LYS A 106 -10.94 8.86 14.35
CA LYS A 106 -12.04 9.77 13.96
C LYS A 106 -11.62 10.75 12.88
N ARG A 107 -10.44 11.36 12.98
CA ARG A 107 -9.94 12.31 11.97
C ARG A 107 -9.70 11.64 10.62
N ILE A 108 -9.10 10.45 10.61
CA ILE A 108 -8.88 9.68 9.39
C ILE A 108 -10.22 9.32 8.74
N MET A 109 -11.19 8.87 9.54
CA MET A 109 -12.54 8.60 9.05
C MET A 109 -13.20 9.83 8.44
N LEU A 110 -13.11 11.00 9.07
CA LEU A 110 -13.71 12.24 8.57
C LEU A 110 -13.05 12.73 7.27
N ARG A 111 -11.73 12.63 7.14
CA ARG A 111 -11.02 13.03 5.91
C ARG A 111 -11.49 12.23 4.70
N ASN A 112 -11.65 10.92 4.87
CA ASN A 112 -12.09 10.04 3.79
C ASN A 112 -13.56 10.26 3.41
N VAL A 113 -14.36 10.90 4.28
CA VAL A 113 -15.73 11.33 3.95
C VAL A 113 -15.73 12.64 3.16
N GLY A 114 -14.81 13.56 3.49
CA GLY A 114 -14.71 14.88 2.84
C GLY A 114 -14.28 14.82 1.37
N GLU A 115 -13.40 13.89 0.99
CA GLU A 115 -12.95 13.73 -0.40
C GLU A 115 -14.01 13.13 -1.35
N ARG A 116 -15.18 12.73 -0.85
CA ARG A 116 -16.26 12.11 -1.66
C ARG A 116 -17.54 12.93 -1.78
N LEU A 117 -17.52 14.19 -1.31
CA LEU A 117 -18.64 15.13 -1.37
C LEU A 117 -18.31 16.32 -2.28
N GLU A 118 -17.80 16.06 -3.49
CA GLU A 118 -18.10 16.97 -4.59
C GLU A 118 -19.59 16.75 -4.93
N PRO A 119 -20.48 17.75 -4.77
CA PRO A 119 -21.84 17.62 -5.27
C PRO A 119 -21.75 17.34 -6.79
N PRO A 120 -22.56 16.43 -7.34
CA PRO A 120 -22.61 16.26 -8.79
C PRO A 120 -22.83 17.63 -9.43
N PRO A 121 -22.13 17.97 -10.53
CA PRO A 121 -22.38 19.21 -11.25
C PRO A 121 -23.87 19.25 -11.55
N THR A 122 -24.58 20.12 -10.84
CA THR A 122 -26.01 20.27 -11.00
C THR A 122 -26.15 20.93 -12.35
N GLY A 123 -26.59 20.14 -13.33
CA GLY A 123 -26.58 20.45 -14.76
C GLY A 123 -27.32 21.74 -15.12
N THR A 124 -26.65 22.87 -14.91
CA THR A 124 -27.17 24.21 -15.19
C THR A 124 -26.13 25.13 -15.83
N GLU A 125 -25.00 24.59 -16.29
CA GLU A 125 -24.04 25.30 -17.16
C GLU A 125 -23.90 24.64 -18.54
N LEU A 126 -25.03 24.15 -19.08
CA LEU A 126 -25.21 23.99 -20.53
C LEU A 126 -25.92 25.23 -21.11
N ALA A 127 -25.31 26.42 -21.00
CA ALA A 127 -25.75 27.59 -21.80
C ALA A 127 -24.80 28.79 -21.69
N ALA A 128 -23.53 28.67 -22.09
CA ALA A 128 -22.77 29.76 -22.68
C ALA A 128 -21.38 29.27 -23.05
N LEU A 129 -21.20 28.87 -24.31
CA LEU A 129 -20.02 29.06 -25.15
C LEU A 129 -20.20 28.15 -26.39
N ALA A 130 -21.27 28.43 -27.14
CA ALA A 130 -21.25 28.23 -28.58
C ALA A 130 -20.61 29.49 -29.17
N VAL A 131 -19.31 29.44 -29.42
CA VAL A 131 -18.65 30.30 -30.41
C VAL A 131 -17.69 29.39 -31.16
N ASP A 132 -18.15 28.97 -32.34
CA ASP A 132 -17.40 28.82 -33.59
C ASP A 132 -15.90 29.14 -33.46
N GLU A 133 -15.02 28.18 -33.76
CA GLU A 133 -13.86 28.43 -34.64
C GLU A 133 -13.37 27.12 -35.27
N ASP A 134 -13.21 27.22 -36.59
CA ASP A 134 -12.70 26.27 -37.57
C ASP A 134 -11.55 25.36 -37.11
N LEU A 135 -11.70 24.06 -37.36
CA LEU A 135 -10.60 23.08 -37.33
C LEU A 135 -10.07 22.87 -38.75
N PRO A 136 -8.81 23.26 -39.05
CA PRO A 136 -8.15 22.82 -40.27
C PRO A 136 -7.73 21.35 -40.15
N MET A 137 -8.09 20.58 -41.17
CA MET A 137 -7.60 19.21 -41.37
C MET A 137 -6.09 19.22 -41.64
N VAL A 138 -5.32 18.66 -40.71
CA VAL A 138 -3.93 18.27 -40.97
C VAL A 138 -3.87 16.76 -41.14
N SER A 139 -3.67 16.36 -42.40
CA SER A 139 -3.27 15.00 -42.76
C SER A 139 -1.84 14.77 -42.29
N ASN A 140 -1.62 13.79 -41.41
CA ASN A 140 -0.29 13.25 -41.14
C ASN A 140 -0.22 11.84 -41.73
N GLU A 141 0.31 11.78 -42.95
CA GLU A 141 0.86 10.58 -43.53
C GLU A 141 2.20 10.25 -42.85
N GLY A 142 2.34 9.00 -42.41
CA GLY A 142 3.61 8.26 -42.45
C GLY A 142 4.64 8.52 -41.37
N LEU A 143 4.91 7.50 -40.54
CA LEU A 143 6.27 6.98 -40.42
C LEU A 143 6.28 5.51 -39.93
N PRO A 144 7.19 4.67 -40.44
CA PRO A 144 7.19 3.24 -40.22
C PRO A 144 8.15 2.81 -39.10
N GLY A 145 7.86 1.63 -38.53
CA GLY A 145 8.85 0.61 -38.18
C GLY A 145 9.80 0.90 -37.03
N MET A 146 9.57 0.22 -35.90
CA MET A 146 10.66 -0.43 -35.17
C MET A 146 10.17 -1.76 -34.60
N GLU A 147 10.33 -2.81 -35.39
CA GLU A 147 10.52 -4.17 -34.91
C GLU A 147 11.88 -4.26 -34.21
N GLY A 148 11.96 -5.06 -33.14
CA GLY A 148 13.22 -5.52 -32.59
C GLY A 148 13.36 -5.32 -31.10
N SER A 149 12.73 -6.17 -30.31
CA SER A 149 13.26 -6.48 -28.98
C SER A 149 13.33 -8.00 -28.82
N GLN A 150 14.57 -8.39 -28.58
CA GLN A 150 15.13 -9.72 -28.71
C GLN A 150 14.55 -10.68 -27.69
N LEU A 151 14.26 -11.90 -28.14
CA LEU A 151 14.15 -13.08 -27.28
C LEU A 151 15.47 -13.25 -26.53
N VAL A 152 15.42 -13.17 -25.19
CA VAL A 152 16.45 -13.75 -24.33
C VAL A 152 15.99 -15.17 -23.97
N PRO A 153 16.80 -16.21 -24.19
CA PRO A 153 16.40 -17.59 -23.92
C PRO A 153 16.32 -17.85 -22.42
N ALA A 154 15.22 -18.47 -22.00
CA ALA A 154 15.03 -19.04 -20.67
C ALA A 154 16.08 -20.14 -20.43
N LEU A 155 16.92 -19.97 -19.41
CA LEU A 155 17.78 -21.03 -18.90
C LEU A 155 16.95 -22.00 -18.03
N PRO A 156 17.13 -23.32 -18.19
CA PRO A 156 16.45 -24.31 -17.36
C PRO A 156 17.16 -24.44 -16.00
N CYS A 157 16.49 -24.08 -14.91
CA CYS A 157 16.88 -24.50 -13.57
C CYS A 157 16.53 -26.00 -13.42
N GLN A 158 17.49 -26.87 -13.72
CA GLN A 158 17.45 -28.27 -13.31
C GLN A 158 17.63 -28.34 -11.80
N SER A 159 16.56 -28.70 -11.09
CA SER A 159 16.62 -29.12 -9.69
C SER A 159 17.11 -30.57 -9.62
N PHE A 160 18.33 -30.75 -9.12
CA PHE A 160 18.88 -32.04 -8.74
C PHE A 160 19.40 -31.92 -7.30
N VAL A 161 18.59 -32.35 -6.33
CA VAL A 161 19.10 -32.75 -5.00
C VAL A 161 18.39 -34.04 -4.61
N GLN A 162 19.16 -35.11 -4.74
CA GLN A 162 18.88 -36.46 -4.30
C GLN A 162 19.31 -36.54 -2.82
N MET A 163 18.40 -36.86 -1.91
CA MET A 163 18.77 -37.17 -0.52
C MET A 163 19.07 -38.67 -0.39
N PRO A 164 20.18 -39.07 0.25
CA PRO A 164 20.37 -40.44 0.70
C PRO A 164 19.57 -40.71 1.99
N ALA A 165 19.14 -41.96 2.13
CA ALA A 165 18.45 -42.53 3.29
C ALA A 165 19.37 -42.71 4.51
#